data_AF-A0A8T6BZW1-F1
#
_entry.id   AF-A0A8T6BZW1-F1
#
_cell.length_a   1.000
_cell.length_b   1.000
_cell.length_c   1.000
_cell.angle_alpha   90.00
_cell.angle_beta   90.00
_cell.angle_gamma   90.00
#
_symmetry.space_group_name_H-M   'P 1'
#
loop_
_entity.id
_entity.type
_entity.pdbx_description
1 polymer ?
#
loop_
_entity_poly.entity_id
_entity_poly.type
_entity_poly.pdbx_seq_one_letter_code
_entity_poly.pdbx_strand_id
1 'polypeptide(L)'
;RVIGNLVGLNLFDDYGLWCNYGQLHRDFTYCYSKGVFKRVLPAEEYAEIRWDQLEAGDVNFIKDFYYRLAHRVGELSHLADGSYAIAERWNLGEEYWGYAKNKLWSPFGYPVHHANEASAQVGSIVNCMFNRDCMTHTHINFIGSGLPLKLQREVAKELFGSEDAYDETKNYTPINDAKIKYAKWSLLRVCLHNAVTLCNWVWPMTVSPLKSRNYRGDLALEAKFFKAITGEEMTQEKLDLAAERIFTLHRAYTVKLMQTKDMRNEHDLICSWVFDKDPQIPVFTEGTDKMDRDDMHASLTMFYKEMGWDPQLGCP
;
A
#
# COMPACT_ATOMS: atom_id res chain seq x y z
N ARG A 1 -15.59 21.29 10.35
CA ARG A 1 -14.67 20.16 10.00
C ARG A 1 -15.13 18.82 10.60
N VAL A 2 -15.34 18.69 11.92
CA VAL A 2 -15.78 17.41 12.55
C VAL A 2 -17.12 16.90 12.03
N ILE A 3 -18.15 17.76 11.94
CA ILE A 3 -19.48 17.37 11.47
C ILE A 3 -19.44 16.88 10.02
N GLY A 4 -18.75 17.60 9.13
CA GLY A 4 -18.61 17.20 7.72
C GLY A 4 -17.89 15.86 7.55
N ASN A 5 -16.86 15.58 8.34
CA ASN A 5 -16.19 14.29 8.33
C ASN A 5 -17.13 13.15 8.77
N LEU A 6 -17.92 13.35 9.82
CA LEU A 6 -18.88 12.35 10.29
C LEU A 6 -19.98 12.10 9.27
N VAL A 7 -20.56 13.15 8.68
CA VAL A 7 -21.55 13.01 7.60
C VAL A 7 -20.96 12.27 6.42
N GLY A 8 -19.74 12.63 6.02
CA GLY A 8 -19.04 11.97 4.93
C GLY A 8 -18.84 10.49 5.19
N LEU A 9 -18.34 10.11 6.38
CA LEU A 9 -18.14 8.70 6.77
C LEU A 9 -19.44 7.89 6.75
N ASN A 10 -20.54 8.42 7.33
CA ASN A 10 -21.82 7.71 7.35
C ASN A 10 -22.36 7.47 5.93
N LEU A 11 -22.37 8.50 5.08
CA LEU A 11 -22.84 8.38 3.70
C LEU A 11 -21.99 7.40 2.89
N PHE A 12 -20.69 7.37 3.19
CA PHE A 12 -19.75 6.47 2.53
C PHE A 12 -20.10 5.01 2.77
N ASP A 13 -20.34 4.66 4.03
CA ASP A 13 -20.72 3.33 4.46
C ASP A 13 -22.15 2.97 4.00
N ASP A 14 -23.09 3.91 4.12
CA ASP A 14 -24.50 3.72 3.72
C ASP A 14 -24.64 3.43 2.23
N TYR A 15 -23.85 4.10 1.39
CA TYR A 15 -23.85 3.87 -0.06
C TYR A 15 -22.91 2.76 -0.51
N GLY A 16 -22.12 2.17 0.39
CA GLY A 16 -21.15 1.14 0.03
C GLY A 16 -20.05 1.62 -0.92
N LEU A 17 -19.64 2.88 -0.80
CA LEU A 17 -18.53 3.42 -1.58
C LEU A 17 -17.18 3.00 -0.94
N TRP A 18 -16.11 2.98 -1.74
CA TRP A 18 -14.74 2.73 -1.23
C TRP A 18 -13.78 3.87 -1.61
N CYS A 19 -13.16 4.51 -0.61
CA CYS A 19 -12.42 5.76 -0.83
C CYS A 19 -10.98 5.48 -1.22
N ASN A 20 -10.61 4.20 -1.24
CA ASN A 20 -9.29 3.68 -1.57
C ASN A 20 -8.20 4.44 -0.81
N TYR A 21 -8.20 4.33 0.52
CA TYR A 21 -7.24 5.02 1.40
C TYR A 21 -7.16 6.54 1.17
N GLY A 22 -8.33 7.15 0.98
CA GLY A 22 -8.47 8.58 0.71
C GLY A 22 -8.07 8.99 -0.70
N GLN A 23 -7.80 8.06 -1.61
CA GLN A 23 -7.48 8.35 -3.00
C GLN A 23 -8.63 9.07 -3.71
N LEU A 24 -9.88 8.66 -3.47
CA LEU A 24 -11.06 9.34 -4.02
C LEU A 24 -11.05 10.86 -3.72
N HIS A 25 -10.65 11.23 -2.50
CA HIS A 25 -10.57 12.64 -2.09
C HIS A 25 -9.37 13.36 -2.71
N ARG A 26 -8.25 12.65 -2.93
CA ARG A 26 -7.08 13.19 -3.61
C ARG A 26 -7.38 13.42 -5.10
N ASP A 27 -8.05 12.49 -5.75
CA ASP A 27 -8.49 12.59 -7.14
C ASP A 27 -9.47 13.74 -7.32
N PHE A 28 -10.44 13.87 -6.42
CA PHE A 28 -11.34 15.04 -6.36
C PHE A 28 -10.54 16.34 -6.24
N THR A 29 -9.61 16.40 -5.28
CA THR A 29 -8.82 17.61 -4.99
C THR A 29 -7.96 17.99 -6.19
N TYR A 30 -7.33 17.01 -6.85
CA TYR A 30 -6.58 17.24 -8.09
C TYR A 30 -7.49 17.81 -9.18
N CYS A 31 -8.61 17.13 -9.46
CA CYS A 31 -9.50 17.52 -10.54
C CYS A 31 -10.14 18.90 -10.32
N TYR A 32 -10.48 19.23 -9.07
CA TYR A 32 -10.98 20.55 -8.70
C TYR A 32 -9.88 21.62 -8.83
N SER A 33 -8.74 21.44 -8.16
CA SER A 33 -7.70 22.46 -8.07
C SER A 33 -6.96 22.72 -9.39
N LYS A 34 -6.95 21.75 -10.30
CA LYS A 34 -6.33 21.86 -11.63
C LYS A 34 -7.34 22.25 -12.72
N GLY A 35 -8.60 22.51 -12.36
CA GLY A 35 -9.65 22.90 -13.31
C GLY A 35 -10.07 21.79 -14.26
N VAL A 36 -9.81 20.53 -13.94
CA VAL A 36 -10.22 19.36 -14.74
C VAL A 36 -11.73 19.30 -14.82
N PHE A 37 -12.45 19.45 -13.70
CA PHE A 37 -13.93 19.40 -13.72
C PHE A 37 -14.53 20.45 -14.64
N LYS A 38 -13.98 21.67 -14.65
CA LYS A 38 -14.44 22.73 -15.56
C LYS A 38 -14.18 22.40 -17.03
N ARG A 39 -13.18 21.58 -17.32
CA ARG A 39 -12.83 21.13 -18.68
C ARG A 39 -13.71 19.96 -19.14
N VAL A 40 -13.99 19.01 -18.26
CA VAL A 40 -14.55 17.70 -18.65
C VAL A 40 -16.03 17.53 -18.37
N LEU A 41 -16.59 18.25 -17.39
CA LEU A 41 -18.01 18.17 -17.10
C LEU A 41 -18.81 18.96 -18.16
N PRO A 42 -19.96 18.45 -18.62
CA PRO A 42 -20.92 19.22 -19.40
C PRO A 42 -21.24 20.55 -18.72
N ALA A 43 -21.42 21.63 -19.50
CA ALA A 43 -21.65 22.97 -18.93
C ALA A 43 -22.87 23.03 -18.02
N GLU A 44 -23.95 22.29 -18.37
CA GLU A 44 -25.17 22.19 -17.56
C GLU A 44 -24.91 21.50 -16.21
N GLU A 45 -24.21 20.36 -16.23
CA GLU A 45 -23.84 19.64 -15.00
C GLU A 45 -22.91 20.47 -14.11
N TYR A 46 -21.89 21.10 -14.71
CA TYR A 46 -20.97 21.96 -13.96
C TYR A 46 -21.71 23.13 -13.29
N ALA A 47 -22.71 23.71 -13.95
CA ALA A 47 -23.51 24.80 -13.40
C ALA A 47 -24.51 24.34 -12.32
N GLU A 48 -24.98 23.09 -12.37
CA GLU A 48 -25.88 22.50 -11.39
C GLU A 48 -25.18 22.23 -10.05
N ILE A 49 -23.91 21.83 -10.09
CA ILE A 49 -23.13 21.51 -8.90
C ILE A 49 -22.91 22.76 -8.05
N ARG A 50 -23.25 22.67 -6.76
CA ARG A 50 -23.12 23.76 -5.76
C ARG A 50 -21.68 23.92 -5.26
N TRP A 51 -20.79 24.37 -6.14
CA TRP A 51 -19.38 24.65 -5.81
C TRP A 51 -19.24 25.67 -4.66
N ASP A 52 -20.18 26.60 -4.51
CA ASP A 52 -20.25 27.54 -3.40
C ASP A 52 -20.38 26.84 -2.03
N GLN A 53 -21.09 25.72 -1.97
CA GLN A 53 -21.23 24.91 -0.76
C GLN A 53 -19.91 24.20 -0.40
N LEU A 54 -19.16 23.73 -1.41
CA LEU A 54 -17.82 23.17 -1.20
C LEU A 54 -16.90 24.21 -0.56
N GLU A 55 -16.86 25.42 -1.12
CA GLU A 55 -15.99 26.52 -0.65
C GLU A 55 -16.38 26.99 0.75
N ALA A 56 -17.67 27.01 1.07
CA ALA A 56 -18.19 27.33 2.40
C ALA A 56 -17.97 26.18 3.42
N GLY A 57 -17.58 24.98 2.97
CA GLY A 57 -17.49 23.79 3.81
C GLY A 57 -18.86 23.28 4.30
N ASP A 58 -19.92 23.53 3.53
CA ASP A 58 -21.27 23.05 3.80
C ASP A 58 -21.37 21.54 3.54
N VAL A 59 -21.95 20.82 4.51
CA VAL A 59 -22.14 19.38 4.47
C VAL A 59 -23.10 18.91 3.37
N ASN A 60 -23.94 19.82 2.86
CA ASN A 60 -24.85 19.50 1.76
C ASN A 60 -24.11 19.19 0.45
N PHE A 61 -22.94 19.80 0.23
CA PHE A 61 -22.09 19.43 -0.91
C PHE A 61 -21.69 17.95 -0.84
N ILE A 62 -21.29 17.48 0.35
CA ILE A 62 -20.86 16.08 0.55
C ILE A 62 -22.01 15.11 0.26
N LYS A 63 -23.25 15.47 0.63
CA LYS A 63 -24.45 14.67 0.35
C LYS A 63 -24.70 14.53 -1.15
N ASP A 64 -24.72 15.65 -1.86
CA ASP A 64 -24.92 15.67 -3.32
C ASP A 64 -23.79 14.93 -4.04
N PHE A 65 -22.55 15.21 -3.66
CA PHE A 65 -21.37 14.57 -4.24
C PHE A 65 -21.42 13.05 -4.13
N TYR A 66 -21.62 12.50 -2.92
CA TYR A 66 -21.67 11.04 -2.76
C TYR A 66 -22.92 10.41 -3.38
N TYR A 67 -24.05 11.11 -3.39
CA TYR A 67 -25.22 10.65 -4.12
C TYR A 67 -24.91 10.51 -5.62
N ARG A 68 -24.26 11.50 -6.23
CA ARG A 68 -23.87 11.43 -7.66
C ARG A 68 -22.95 10.27 -7.95
N LEU A 69 -21.95 10.04 -7.10
CA LEU A 69 -21.03 8.90 -7.23
C LEU A 69 -21.77 7.56 -7.14
N ALA A 70 -22.54 7.35 -6.07
CA ALA A 70 -23.23 6.09 -5.81
C ALA A 70 -24.31 5.76 -6.85
N HIS A 71 -25.00 6.78 -7.36
CA HIS A 71 -26.12 6.62 -8.29
C HIS A 71 -25.75 6.87 -9.76
N ARG A 72 -24.45 7.00 -10.08
CA ARG A 72 -23.96 7.25 -11.45
C ARG A 72 -24.62 8.46 -12.12
N VAL A 73 -24.78 9.55 -11.37
CA VAL A 73 -25.42 10.78 -11.87
C VAL A 73 -24.36 11.69 -12.47
N GLY A 74 -24.46 11.90 -13.79
CA GLY A 74 -23.60 12.82 -14.53
C GLY A 74 -22.17 12.30 -14.74
N GLU A 75 -21.39 13.09 -15.47
CA GLU A 75 -19.99 12.81 -15.79
C GLU A 75 -19.12 12.82 -14.53
N LEU A 76 -19.46 13.62 -13.51
CA LEU A 76 -18.75 13.65 -12.23
C LEU A 76 -18.73 12.29 -11.53
N SER A 77 -19.76 11.47 -11.74
CA SER A 77 -19.87 10.16 -11.10
C SER A 77 -18.75 9.19 -11.47
N HIS A 78 -18.10 9.38 -12.62
CA HIS A 78 -16.94 8.59 -13.05
C HIS A 78 -15.73 8.73 -12.13
N LEU A 79 -15.72 9.71 -11.20
CA LEU A 79 -14.73 9.74 -10.13
C LEU A 79 -14.74 8.44 -9.29
N ALA A 80 -15.86 7.74 -9.23
CA ALA A 80 -16.00 6.44 -8.55
C ALA A 80 -15.39 5.25 -9.32
N ASP A 81 -15.00 5.42 -10.60
CA ASP A 81 -14.43 4.34 -11.41
C ASP A 81 -12.94 4.07 -11.06
N GLY A 82 -12.32 4.96 -10.27
CA GLY A 82 -10.95 4.82 -9.78
C GLY A 82 -9.91 5.55 -10.62
N SER A 83 -8.72 5.74 -10.04
CA SER A 83 -7.71 6.68 -10.52
C SER A 83 -7.18 6.38 -11.92
N TYR A 84 -7.04 5.10 -12.30
CA TYR A 84 -6.66 4.71 -13.66
C TYR A 84 -7.73 5.08 -14.69
N ALA A 85 -8.98 4.71 -14.43
CA ALA A 85 -10.09 4.96 -15.33
C ALA A 85 -10.32 6.47 -15.55
N ILE A 86 -10.23 7.28 -14.50
CA ILE A 86 -10.38 8.74 -14.65
C ILE A 86 -9.18 9.39 -15.36
N ALA A 87 -7.97 8.84 -15.18
CA ALA A 87 -6.78 9.35 -15.86
C ALA A 87 -6.90 9.20 -17.38
N GLU A 88 -7.39 8.03 -17.84
CA GLU A 88 -7.72 7.81 -19.24
C GLU A 88 -8.91 8.66 -19.68
N ARG A 89 -10.04 8.55 -18.98
CA ARG A 89 -11.31 9.20 -19.36
C ARG A 89 -11.18 10.71 -19.52
N TRP A 90 -10.46 11.35 -18.62
CA TRP A 90 -10.31 12.80 -18.59
C TRP A 90 -8.98 13.29 -19.15
N ASN A 91 -8.16 12.40 -19.70
CA ASN A 91 -6.85 12.71 -20.26
C ASN A 91 -6.00 13.56 -19.29
N LEU A 92 -5.73 13.01 -18.11
CA LEU A 92 -5.04 13.73 -17.03
C LEU A 92 -3.51 13.83 -17.24
N GLY A 93 -2.94 12.93 -18.05
CA GLY A 93 -1.53 12.94 -18.44
C GLY A 93 -0.54 12.63 -17.32
N GLU A 94 0.76 12.70 -17.63
CA GLU A 94 1.86 12.33 -16.72
C GLU A 94 1.91 13.17 -15.43
N GLU A 95 1.47 14.43 -15.48
CA GLU A 95 1.45 15.29 -14.28
C GLU A 95 0.62 14.66 -13.16
N TYR A 96 -0.50 14.02 -13.49
CA TYR A 96 -1.39 13.39 -12.51
C TYR A 96 -0.70 12.27 -11.73
N TRP A 97 0.04 11.41 -12.44
CA TRP A 97 0.80 10.30 -11.88
C TRP A 97 2.05 10.76 -11.14
N GLY A 98 2.72 11.80 -11.64
CA GLY A 98 3.90 12.41 -11.04
C GLY A 98 3.60 13.41 -9.90
N TYR A 99 2.33 13.68 -9.59
CA TYR A 99 1.99 14.64 -8.56
C TYR A 99 2.04 14.01 -7.17
N ALA A 100 3.11 14.29 -6.41
CA ALA A 100 3.34 13.71 -5.08
C ALA A 100 2.15 13.83 -4.10
N LYS A 101 1.31 14.87 -4.22
CA LYS A 101 0.13 15.02 -3.34
C LYS A 101 -1.00 14.06 -3.68
N ASN A 102 -1.05 13.50 -4.89
CA ASN A 102 -2.00 12.46 -5.26
C ASN A 102 -1.67 11.11 -4.63
N LYS A 103 -0.40 10.88 -4.25
CA LYS A 103 0.05 9.66 -3.58
C LYS A 103 -0.34 8.36 -4.30
N LEU A 104 -0.37 8.36 -5.63
CA LEU A 104 -0.56 7.15 -6.41
C LEU A 104 0.73 6.35 -6.38
N TRP A 105 0.71 5.11 -5.89
CA TRP A 105 1.93 4.29 -5.87
C TRP A 105 2.26 3.77 -7.25
N SER A 106 1.22 3.31 -7.95
CA SER A 106 1.33 2.55 -9.18
C SER A 106 0.54 3.20 -10.31
N PRO A 107 1.02 3.09 -11.56
CA PRO A 107 0.25 3.50 -12.73
C PRO A 107 -1.05 2.69 -12.91
N PHE A 108 -1.28 1.63 -12.14
CA PHE A 108 -2.57 0.92 -12.08
C PHE A 108 -3.62 1.61 -11.21
N GLY A 109 -3.31 2.75 -10.60
CA GLY A 109 -4.31 3.62 -9.96
C GLY A 109 -4.61 3.31 -8.49
N TYR A 110 -3.81 2.50 -7.81
CA TYR A 110 -3.91 2.32 -6.36
C TYR A 110 -2.92 3.23 -5.59
N PRO A 111 -3.32 3.69 -4.40
CA PRO A 111 -2.55 4.65 -3.62
C PRO A 111 -1.35 4.01 -2.94
N VAL A 112 -0.50 4.88 -2.38
CA VAL A 112 0.41 4.53 -1.30
C VAL A 112 -0.36 3.93 -0.14
N HIS A 113 0.03 2.73 0.28
CA HIS A 113 -0.41 2.13 1.52
C HIS A 113 0.80 1.53 2.24
N HIS A 114 1.35 2.25 3.20
CA HIS A 114 2.50 1.80 3.99
C HIS A 114 3.71 1.44 3.11
N ALA A 115 4.08 2.37 2.22
CA ALA A 115 5.06 2.15 1.17
C ALA A 115 6.45 2.68 1.57
N ASN A 116 7.09 3.50 0.72
CA ASN A 116 8.42 4.07 0.94
C ASN A 116 8.54 4.85 2.26
N GLU A 117 7.44 5.43 2.76
CA GLU A 117 7.40 6.12 4.05
C GLU A 117 7.45 5.18 5.27
N ALA A 118 7.29 3.88 5.05
CA ALA A 118 7.25 2.85 6.07
C ALA A 118 8.26 1.74 5.75
N SER A 119 9.47 1.89 6.29
CA SER A 119 10.64 1.01 6.03
C SER A 119 11.12 1.00 4.58
N ALA A 120 11.04 2.14 3.87
CA ALA A 120 11.70 2.38 2.58
C ALA A 120 11.48 1.25 1.57
N GLN A 121 12.53 0.48 1.23
CA GLN A 121 12.47 -0.58 0.23
C GLN A 121 11.48 -1.69 0.61
N VAL A 122 11.33 -1.99 1.90
CA VAL A 122 10.43 -3.06 2.39
C VAL A 122 8.98 -2.71 2.07
N GLY A 123 8.52 -1.51 2.48
CA GLY A 123 7.18 -1.04 2.16
C GLY A 123 6.97 -0.82 0.65
N SER A 124 8.03 -0.41 -0.06
CA SER A 124 7.98 -0.23 -1.51
C SER A 124 7.75 -1.56 -2.25
N ILE A 125 8.52 -2.60 -1.93
CA ILE A 125 8.34 -3.94 -2.50
C ILE A 125 6.92 -4.45 -2.22
N VAL A 126 6.44 -4.29 -1.00
CA VAL A 126 5.07 -4.68 -0.61
C VAL A 126 4.00 -4.07 -1.51
N ASN A 127 4.16 -2.80 -1.91
CA ASN A 127 3.21 -2.10 -2.77
C ASN A 127 3.38 -2.42 -4.28
N CYS A 128 4.43 -3.11 -4.69
CA CYS A 128 4.66 -3.51 -6.09
C CYS A 128 4.06 -4.89 -6.44
N MET A 129 3.82 -5.77 -5.46
CA MET A 129 3.61 -7.20 -5.74
C MET A 129 2.16 -7.61 -6.00
N PHE A 130 1.18 -6.84 -5.52
CA PHE A 130 -0.24 -7.15 -5.67
C PHE A 130 -0.90 -6.30 -6.77
N ASN A 131 -1.92 -6.85 -7.42
CA ASN A 131 -2.71 -6.15 -8.47
C ASN A 131 -3.75 -5.16 -7.89
N ARG A 132 -3.63 -4.86 -6.59
CA ARG A 132 -4.52 -4.01 -5.82
C ARG A 132 -3.73 -3.43 -4.66
N ASP A 133 -4.37 -2.55 -3.89
CA ASP A 133 -3.88 -2.17 -2.57
C ASP A 133 -3.41 -3.41 -1.77
N CYS A 134 -2.17 -3.35 -1.28
CA CYS A 134 -1.48 -4.46 -0.64
C CYS A 134 -2.07 -4.87 0.72
N MET A 135 -2.75 -3.97 1.43
CA MET A 135 -3.32 -4.18 2.78
C MET A 135 -2.35 -4.84 3.79
N THR A 136 -1.05 -4.69 3.58
CA THR A 136 -0.02 -5.39 4.34
C THR A 136 0.35 -4.54 5.54
N HIS A 137 -0.04 -5.00 6.72
CA HIS A 137 0.22 -4.33 7.99
C HIS A 137 1.24 -5.08 8.84
N THR A 138 1.72 -6.24 8.38
CA THR A 138 2.76 -7.02 9.06
C THR A 138 3.98 -6.17 9.43
N HIS A 139 4.53 -5.41 8.47
CA HIS A 139 5.69 -4.54 8.71
C HIS A 139 5.31 -3.33 9.57
N ILE A 140 4.09 -2.80 9.40
CA ILE A 140 3.59 -1.68 10.21
C ILE A 140 3.42 -2.04 11.68
N ASN A 141 2.91 -3.23 11.98
CA ASN A 141 2.80 -3.73 13.35
C ASN A 141 4.17 -3.71 14.04
N PHE A 142 5.22 -4.07 13.31
CA PHE A 142 6.58 -4.05 13.81
C PHE A 142 7.16 -2.63 13.95
N ILE A 143 7.03 -1.79 12.91
CA ILE A 143 7.45 -0.38 12.92
C ILE A 143 6.77 0.39 14.05
N GLY A 144 5.45 0.23 14.16
CA GLY A 144 4.56 0.90 15.11
C GLY A 144 4.46 0.23 16.48
N SER A 145 5.33 -0.75 16.78
CA SER A 145 5.30 -1.50 18.05
C SER A 145 5.54 -0.64 19.30
N GLY A 146 6.10 0.56 19.14
CA GLY A 146 6.44 1.46 20.24
C GLY A 146 7.67 1.02 21.05
N LEU A 147 8.38 -0.02 20.61
CA LEU A 147 9.65 -0.42 21.21
C LEU A 147 10.76 0.59 20.87
N PRO A 148 11.71 0.85 21.79
CA PRO A 148 12.94 1.57 21.45
C PRO A 148 13.65 0.96 20.24
N LEU A 149 14.22 1.80 19.37
CA LEU A 149 14.91 1.39 18.13
C LEU A 149 15.91 0.25 18.33
N LYS A 150 16.68 0.28 19.42
CA LYS A 150 17.63 -0.79 19.76
C LYS A 150 16.94 -2.15 19.88
N LEU A 151 15.80 -2.22 20.56
CA LEU A 151 15.05 -3.47 20.74
C LEU A 151 14.40 -3.92 19.43
N GLN A 152 13.90 -2.98 18.61
CA GLN A 152 13.42 -3.31 17.26
C GLN A 152 14.53 -3.93 16.42
N ARG A 153 15.75 -3.35 16.42
CA ARG A 153 16.90 -3.91 15.70
C ARG A 153 17.32 -5.29 16.20
N GLU A 154 17.31 -5.52 17.51
CA GLU A 154 17.58 -6.85 18.07
C GLU A 154 16.55 -7.90 17.58
N VAL A 155 15.25 -7.55 17.59
CA VAL A 155 14.20 -8.45 17.07
C VAL A 155 14.34 -8.64 15.55
N ALA A 156 14.66 -7.58 14.80
CA ALA A 156 14.91 -7.68 13.37
C ALA A 156 16.09 -8.61 13.05
N LYS A 157 17.14 -8.60 13.88
CA LYS A 157 18.26 -9.54 13.77
C LYS A 157 17.82 -10.98 14.01
N GLU A 158 17.01 -11.23 15.04
CA GLU A 158 16.47 -12.56 15.35
C GLU A 158 15.61 -13.11 14.20
N LEU A 159 14.82 -12.27 13.54
CA LEU A 159 13.87 -12.68 12.49
C LEU A 159 14.49 -12.71 11.08
N PHE A 160 15.34 -11.74 10.77
CA PHE A 160 15.80 -11.46 9.41
C PHE A 160 17.32 -11.60 9.26
N GLY A 161 18.03 -11.87 10.36
CA GLY A 161 19.45 -12.20 10.39
C GLY A 161 20.41 -11.02 10.57
N SER A 162 19.93 -9.76 10.52
CA SER A 162 20.73 -8.57 10.81
C SER A 162 19.90 -7.45 11.45
N GLU A 163 20.56 -6.62 12.26
CA GLU A 163 19.99 -5.36 12.76
C GLU A 163 19.72 -4.38 11.61
N ASP A 164 20.47 -4.48 10.51
CA ASP A 164 20.35 -3.66 9.30
C ASP A 164 19.10 -3.98 8.47
N ALA A 165 18.30 -4.96 8.88
CA ALA A 165 16.96 -5.16 8.32
C ALA A 165 15.99 -4.02 8.70
N TYR A 166 16.29 -3.29 9.78
CA TYR A 166 15.43 -2.24 10.31
C TYR A 166 16.16 -0.92 10.51
N ASP A 167 15.75 0.06 9.72
CA ASP A 167 16.16 1.45 9.83
C ASP A 167 15.17 2.24 10.70
N GLU A 168 15.66 3.32 11.29
CA GLU A 168 14.78 4.30 11.91
C GLU A 168 13.95 5.01 10.83
N THR A 169 12.71 5.36 11.16
CA THR A 169 11.80 6.00 10.20
C THR A 169 12.40 7.31 9.69
N LYS A 170 12.49 7.46 8.37
CA LYS A 170 13.16 8.56 7.65
C LYS A 170 14.67 8.65 7.85
N ASN A 171 15.32 7.65 8.41
CA ASN A 171 16.78 7.53 8.43
C ASN A 171 17.19 6.22 7.77
N TYR A 172 16.82 6.11 6.49
CA TYR A 172 16.91 4.88 5.72
C TYR A 172 18.28 4.67 5.11
N THR A 173 18.68 3.42 5.02
CA THR A 173 19.91 2.98 4.34
C THR A 173 19.59 2.28 3.01
N PRO A 174 20.58 2.02 2.14
CA PRO A 174 20.40 1.20 0.95
C PRO A 174 19.87 -0.22 1.24
N ILE A 175 19.43 -0.91 0.20
CA ILE A 175 18.93 -2.28 0.30
C ILE A 175 20.02 -3.28 0.74
N ASN A 176 19.61 -4.32 1.48
CA ASN A 176 20.46 -5.46 1.84
C ASN A 176 19.62 -6.75 1.96
N ASP A 177 20.28 -7.91 2.06
CA ASP A 177 19.61 -9.22 2.14
C ASP A 177 18.63 -9.34 3.32
N ALA A 178 18.94 -8.71 4.46
CA ALA A 178 18.10 -8.78 5.65
C ALA A 178 16.78 -7.99 5.47
N LYS A 179 16.83 -6.84 4.79
CA LYS A 179 15.62 -6.11 4.35
C LYS A 179 14.79 -6.91 3.36
N ILE A 180 15.41 -7.68 2.47
CA ILE A 180 14.69 -8.56 1.54
C ILE A 180 13.95 -9.67 2.28
N LYS A 181 14.58 -10.30 3.27
CA LYS A 181 13.92 -11.26 4.17
C LYS A 181 12.74 -10.63 4.92
N TYR A 182 12.90 -9.39 5.38
CA TYR A 182 11.82 -8.65 6.03
C TYR A 182 10.64 -8.37 5.06
N ALA A 183 10.92 -7.97 3.82
CA ALA A 183 9.90 -7.78 2.79
C ALA A 183 9.16 -9.08 2.45
N LYS A 184 9.90 -10.19 2.22
CA LYS A 184 9.33 -11.53 1.99
C LYS A 184 8.45 -11.95 3.14
N TRP A 185 8.95 -11.88 4.37
CA TRP A 185 8.17 -12.21 5.56
C TRP A 185 6.87 -11.41 5.64
N SER A 186 6.92 -10.11 5.36
CA SER A 186 5.74 -9.23 5.41
C SER A 186 4.66 -9.65 4.41
N LEU A 187 5.05 -9.95 3.17
CA LEU A 187 4.17 -10.41 2.10
C LEU A 187 3.59 -11.80 2.34
N LEU A 188 4.41 -12.72 2.86
CA LEU A 188 3.94 -14.06 3.19
C LEU A 188 2.94 -14.02 4.34
N ARG A 189 3.20 -13.25 5.39
CA ARG A 189 2.28 -13.13 6.54
C ARG A 189 0.92 -12.59 6.15
N VAL A 190 0.83 -11.56 5.30
CA VAL A 190 -0.48 -11.08 4.84
C VAL A 190 -1.23 -12.16 4.04
N CYS A 191 -0.54 -12.95 3.22
CA CYS A 191 -1.15 -14.07 2.49
C CYS A 191 -1.66 -15.15 3.44
N LEU A 192 -0.86 -15.51 4.46
CA LEU A 192 -1.26 -16.45 5.50
C LEU A 192 -2.50 -15.94 6.26
N HIS A 193 -2.43 -14.73 6.79
CA HIS A 193 -3.51 -14.14 7.57
C HIS A 193 -4.82 -14.04 6.78
N ASN A 194 -4.76 -13.69 5.50
CA ASN A 194 -5.94 -13.70 4.65
C ASN A 194 -6.52 -15.11 4.45
N ALA A 195 -5.66 -16.14 4.37
CA ALA A 195 -6.09 -17.53 4.22
C ALA A 195 -6.71 -18.10 5.51
N VAL A 196 -6.18 -17.73 6.67
CA VAL A 196 -6.67 -18.22 7.99
C VAL A 196 -7.60 -17.24 8.69
N THR A 197 -7.98 -16.14 8.04
CA THR A 197 -8.87 -15.09 8.57
C THR A 197 -8.38 -14.45 9.88
N LEU A 198 -7.08 -14.13 9.94
CA LEU A 198 -6.49 -13.34 11.03
C LEU A 198 -6.34 -11.88 10.62
N CYS A 199 -6.55 -10.95 11.56
CA CYS A 199 -6.37 -9.53 11.29
C CYS A 199 -4.88 -9.19 11.18
N ASN A 200 -4.40 -8.83 9.98
CA ASN A 200 -2.99 -8.51 9.75
C ASN A 200 -2.53 -7.21 10.44
N TRP A 201 -3.45 -6.36 10.91
CA TRP A 201 -3.09 -5.21 11.74
C TRP A 201 -2.50 -5.64 13.09
N VAL A 202 -3.01 -6.75 13.63
CA VAL A 202 -2.66 -7.24 14.97
C VAL A 202 -1.60 -8.35 14.89
N TRP A 203 -1.64 -9.15 13.82
CA TRP A 203 -0.77 -10.30 13.60
C TRP A 203 0.33 -10.02 12.58
N PRO A 204 1.49 -10.68 12.69
CA PRO A 204 1.80 -11.72 13.66
C PRO A 204 2.24 -11.12 15.01
N MET A 205 2.19 -11.93 16.06
CA MET A 205 2.59 -11.52 17.42
C MET A 205 4.12 -11.48 17.52
N THR A 206 4.75 -10.54 16.82
CA THR A 206 6.21 -10.38 16.73
C THR A 206 6.81 -9.89 18.05
N VAL A 207 6.10 -8.99 18.72
CA VAL A 207 6.51 -8.33 19.95
C VAL A 207 5.46 -8.50 21.05
N SER A 208 5.86 -8.29 22.30
CA SER A 208 5.01 -8.39 23.49
C SER A 208 5.17 -7.15 24.37
N PRO A 209 4.13 -6.67 25.06
CA PRO A 209 4.29 -5.59 26.03
C PRO A 209 5.00 -6.03 27.32
N LEU A 210 5.29 -7.32 27.49
CA LEU A 210 5.86 -7.87 28.72
C LEU A 210 7.37 -7.74 28.78
N LYS A 211 7.86 -6.94 29.74
CA LYS A 211 9.28 -6.84 30.12
C LYS A 211 9.91 -8.21 30.41
N SER A 212 9.17 -9.10 31.07
CA SER A 212 9.64 -10.45 31.43
C SER A 212 9.94 -11.34 30.22
N ARG A 213 9.41 -11.01 29.04
CA ARG A 213 9.71 -11.68 27.77
C ARG A 213 10.78 -10.95 26.96
N ASN A 214 11.46 -9.97 27.56
CA ASN A 214 12.26 -9.00 26.83
C ASN A 214 11.49 -8.41 25.63
N TYR A 215 10.17 -8.25 25.77
CA TYR A 215 9.26 -7.80 24.71
C TYR A 215 9.18 -8.68 23.45
N ARG A 216 9.61 -9.94 23.48
CA ARG A 216 9.44 -10.88 22.36
C ARG A 216 8.02 -11.48 22.38
N GLY A 217 7.38 -11.49 21.23
CA GLY A 217 6.08 -12.12 21.04
C GLY A 217 6.18 -13.64 20.85
N ASP A 218 5.12 -14.26 20.35
CA ASP A 218 5.05 -15.71 20.11
C ASP A 218 4.54 -15.96 18.68
N LEU A 219 5.49 -16.11 17.75
CA LEU A 219 5.19 -16.37 16.34
C LEU A 219 4.61 -17.77 16.09
N ALA A 220 4.74 -18.69 17.05
CA ALA A 220 4.13 -20.01 16.94
C ALA A 220 2.62 -20.00 17.25
N LEU A 221 2.06 -18.88 17.73
CA LEU A 221 0.63 -18.77 18.05
C LEU A 221 -0.27 -19.09 16.86
N GLU A 222 0.10 -18.68 15.65
CA GLU A 222 -0.68 -18.97 14.43
C GLU A 222 -0.82 -20.49 14.22
N ALA A 223 0.27 -21.23 14.34
CA ALA A 223 0.28 -22.69 14.21
C ALA A 223 -0.47 -23.38 15.36
N LYS A 224 -0.30 -22.89 16.60
CA LYS A 224 -1.01 -23.41 17.78
C LYS A 224 -2.52 -23.26 17.63
N PHE A 225 -2.99 -22.10 17.18
CA PHE A 225 -4.40 -21.83 16.95
C PHE A 225 -4.95 -22.63 15.77
N PHE A 226 -4.20 -22.73 14.67
CA PHE A 226 -4.57 -23.56 13.54
C PHE A 226 -4.85 -25.00 13.99
N LYS A 227 -3.90 -25.63 14.68
CA LYS A 227 -4.04 -26.98 15.24
C LYS A 227 -5.23 -27.09 16.19
N ALA A 228 -5.40 -26.14 17.10
CA ALA A 228 -6.47 -26.19 18.10
C ALA A 228 -7.87 -26.15 17.46
N ILE A 229 -8.02 -25.45 16.33
CA ILE A 229 -9.29 -25.28 15.62
C ILE A 229 -9.54 -26.42 14.63
N THR A 230 -8.55 -26.79 13.82
CA THR A 230 -8.72 -27.75 12.71
C THR A 230 -8.38 -29.19 13.09
N GLY A 231 -7.60 -29.40 14.16
CA GLY A 231 -7.00 -30.68 14.51
C GLY A 231 -5.76 -31.04 13.68
N GLU A 232 -5.36 -30.23 12.71
CA GLU A 232 -4.23 -30.52 11.82
C GLU A 232 -2.89 -30.06 12.42
N GLU A 233 -1.88 -30.93 12.33
CA GLU A 233 -0.53 -30.67 12.85
C GLU A 233 0.29 -29.79 11.90
N MET A 234 0.18 -28.47 12.09
CA MET A 234 0.97 -27.47 11.40
C MET A 234 2.09 -26.90 12.29
N THR A 235 3.23 -26.59 11.68
CA THR A 235 4.30 -25.80 12.30
C THR A 235 4.34 -24.42 11.65
N GLN A 236 5.08 -23.48 12.24
CA GLN A 236 5.27 -22.17 11.65
C GLN A 236 5.86 -22.28 10.23
N GLU A 237 6.85 -23.13 10.04
CA GLU A 237 7.52 -23.33 8.73
C GLU A 237 6.55 -23.90 7.68
N LYS A 238 5.66 -24.82 8.08
CA LYS A 238 4.65 -25.36 7.16
C LYS A 238 3.63 -24.30 6.75
N LEU A 239 3.23 -23.42 7.68
CA LEU A 239 2.33 -22.30 7.38
C LEU A 239 3.01 -21.26 6.49
N ASP A 240 4.29 -20.95 6.75
CA ASP A 240 5.08 -20.03 5.95
C ASP A 240 5.24 -20.56 4.51
N LEU A 241 5.48 -21.86 4.35
CA LEU A 241 5.53 -22.52 3.04
C LEU A 241 4.15 -22.51 2.34
N ALA A 242 3.05 -22.69 3.07
CA ALA A 242 1.71 -22.58 2.50
C ALA A 242 1.43 -21.15 2.00
N ALA A 243 1.85 -20.14 2.77
CA ALA A 243 1.73 -18.75 2.39
C ALA A 243 2.57 -18.39 1.15
N GLU A 244 3.79 -18.92 1.06
CA GLU A 244 4.65 -18.77 -0.12
C GLU A 244 4.04 -19.39 -1.38
N ARG A 245 3.36 -20.54 -1.25
CA ARG A 245 2.59 -21.13 -2.36
C ARG A 245 1.43 -20.25 -2.80
N ILE A 246 0.69 -19.67 -1.85
CA ILE A 246 -0.42 -18.75 -2.16
C ILE A 246 0.09 -17.52 -2.91
N PHE A 247 1.15 -16.90 -2.39
CA PHE A 247 1.74 -15.71 -2.99
C PHE A 247 2.30 -16.00 -4.40
N THR A 248 3.01 -17.12 -4.57
CA THR A 248 3.51 -17.56 -5.88
C THR A 248 2.37 -17.86 -6.86
N LEU A 249 1.25 -18.44 -6.39
CA LEU A 249 0.07 -18.66 -7.22
C LEU A 249 -0.57 -17.35 -7.66
N HIS A 250 -0.69 -16.35 -6.78
CA HIS A 250 -1.16 -15.01 -7.15
C HIS A 250 -0.26 -14.42 -8.24
N ARG A 251 1.05 -14.51 -8.08
CA ARG A 251 2.00 -14.01 -9.08
C ARG A 251 1.85 -14.71 -10.43
N ALA A 252 1.78 -16.04 -10.44
CA ALA A 252 1.56 -16.82 -11.67
C ALA A 252 0.22 -16.48 -12.34
N TYR A 253 -0.81 -16.20 -11.54
CA TYR A 253 -2.10 -15.75 -12.05
C TYR A 253 -2.01 -14.36 -12.70
N THR A 254 -1.28 -13.41 -12.10
CA THR A 254 -1.02 -12.10 -12.71
C THR A 254 -0.27 -12.23 -14.04
N VAL A 255 0.82 -13.01 -14.08
CA VAL A 255 1.56 -13.33 -15.33
C VAL A 255 0.62 -13.87 -16.40
N LYS A 256 -0.28 -14.78 -16.02
CA LYS A 256 -1.26 -15.36 -16.94
C LYS A 256 -2.27 -14.34 -17.46
N LEU A 257 -2.80 -13.48 -16.58
CA LEU A 257 -3.81 -12.48 -16.94
C LEU A 257 -3.22 -11.34 -17.79
N MET A 258 -2.01 -10.90 -17.47
CA MET A 258 -1.30 -9.86 -18.24
C MET A 258 -0.66 -10.40 -19.52
N GLN A 259 -0.61 -11.74 -19.69
CA GLN A 259 -0.04 -12.39 -20.87
C GLN A 259 1.42 -12.01 -21.15
N THR A 260 2.15 -11.63 -20.10
CA THR A 260 3.56 -11.26 -20.16
C THR A 260 4.30 -11.92 -19.02
N LYS A 261 5.57 -12.26 -19.26
CA LYS A 261 6.50 -12.66 -18.21
C LYS A 261 7.27 -11.47 -17.64
N ASP A 262 7.32 -10.34 -18.35
CA ASP A 262 8.07 -9.15 -17.95
C ASP A 262 7.31 -8.33 -16.91
N MET A 263 7.16 -8.93 -15.75
CA MET A 263 6.45 -8.32 -14.64
C MET A 263 7.20 -7.12 -14.06
N ARG A 264 8.52 -7.07 -14.20
CA ARG A 264 9.33 -5.92 -13.78
C ARG A 264 8.89 -4.65 -14.51
N ASN A 265 8.83 -4.70 -15.84
CA ASN A 265 8.59 -3.51 -16.65
C ASN A 265 7.11 -3.26 -16.94
N GLU A 266 6.24 -4.25 -16.71
CA GLU A 266 4.81 -4.11 -16.99
C GLU A 266 3.94 -4.07 -15.72
N HIS A 267 4.36 -4.64 -14.60
CA HIS A 267 3.53 -4.76 -13.39
C HIS A 267 4.10 -4.06 -12.15
N ASP A 268 5.37 -4.32 -11.81
CA ASP A 268 5.99 -3.92 -10.53
C ASP A 268 6.45 -2.44 -10.54
N LEU A 269 5.64 -1.58 -11.16
CA LEU A 269 5.93 -0.20 -11.48
C LEU A 269 5.65 0.73 -10.30
N ILE A 270 6.45 1.81 -10.23
CA ILE A 270 6.39 2.83 -9.18
C ILE A 270 6.28 4.19 -9.87
N CYS A 271 5.29 5.00 -9.46
CA CYS A 271 5.13 6.35 -9.98
C CYS A 271 6.35 7.24 -9.66
N SER A 272 6.69 8.13 -10.61
CA SER A 272 7.94 8.91 -10.61
C SER A 272 8.14 9.80 -9.38
N TRP A 273 7.06 10.29 -8.78
CA TRP A 273 7.13 11.20 -7.62
C TRP A 273 7.84 10.59 -6.41
N VAL A 274 7.87 9.26 -6.28
CA VAL A 274 8.59 8.55 -5.20
C VAL A 274 10.09 8.84 -5.26
N PHE A 275 10.62 9.04 -6.47
CA PHE A 275 12.02 9.32 -6.75
C PHE A 275 12.31 10.81 -6.93
N ASP A 276 11.35 11.56 -7.49
CA ASP A 276 11.60 12.92 -7.98
C ASP A 276 11.15 14.02 -6.99
N LYS A 277 10.42 13.67 -5.92
CA LYS A 277 10.07 14.62 -4.86
C LYS A 277 11.33 15.21 -4.22
N ASP A 278 11.20 16.47 -3.77
CA ASP A 278 12.26 17.20 -3.09
C ASP A 278 13.62 17.07 -3.81
N PRO A 279 13.74 17.60 -5.04
CA PRO A 279 14.90 17.34 -5.91
C PRO A 279 16.23 17.78 -5.32
N GLN A 280 16.20 18.73 -4.37
CA GLN A 280 17.38 19.25 -3.68
C GLN A 280 17.84 18.40 -2.49
N ILE A 281 17.04 17.41 -2.08
CA ILE A 281 17.37 16.50 -0.98
C ILE A 281 17.95 15.21 -1.59
N PRO A 282 19.22 14.87 -1.30
CA PRO A 282 19.78 13.58 -1.70
C PRO A 282 19.01 12.41 -1.08
N VAL A 283 18.92 11.30 -1.82
CA VAL A 283 18.40 10.03 -1.30
C VAL A 283 19.17 9.58 -0.06
N PHE A 284 18.51 8.89 0.87
CA PHE A 284 19.07 8.45 2.16
C PHE A 284 19.57 9.56 3.09
N THR A 285 19.21 10.82 2.84
CA THR A 285 19.39 11.89 3.83
C THR A 285 18.36 11.73 4.95
N GLU A 286 18.79 11.81 6.21
CA GLU A 286 17.88 11.77 7.35
C GLU A 286 16.76 12.81 7.22
N GLY A 287 15.51 12.39 7.48
CA GLY A 287 14.30 13.20 7.33
C GLY A 287 13.55 13.00 6.01
N THR A 288 14.15 12.33 5.02
CA THR A 288 13.51 12.01 3.73
C THR A 288 13.07 10.56 3.61
N ASP A 289 12.04 10.34 2.82
CA ASP A 289 11.56 9.05 2.35
C ASP A 289 11.63 8.96 0.81
N LYS A 290 12.41 9.83 0.16
CA LYS A 290 12.72 9.78 -1.26
C LYS A 290 13.56 8.54 -1.56
N MET A 291 13.14 7.76 -2.55
CA MET A 291 13.82 6.53 -2.93
C MET A 291 14.81 6.77 -4.06
N ASP A 292 15.83 5.93 -4.13
CA ASP A 292 16.77 5.87 -5.24
C ASP A 292 16.30 4.85 -6.31
N ARG A 293 16.46 5.19 -7.59
CA ARG A 293 15.98 4.36 -8.70
C ARG A 293 16.81 3.08 -8.83
N ASP A 294 18.12 3.17 -8.70
CA ASP A 294 19.02 2.03 -8.84
C ASP A 294 18.90 1.10 -7.63
N ASP A 295 18.76 1.66 -6.43
CA ASP A 295 18.51 0.90 -5.21
C ASP A 295 17.16 0.17 -5.25
N MET A 296 16.09 0.79 -5.77
CA MET A 296 14.82 0.10 -5.97
C MET A 296 14.87 -0.98 -7.05
N HIS A 297 15.62 -0.76 -8.14
CA HIS A 297 15.86 -1.80 -9.15
C HIS A 297 16.64 -2.99 -8.56
N ALA A 298 17.66 -2.71 -7.75
CA ALA A 298 18.40 -3.73 -6.99
C ALA A 298 17.47 -4.47 -6.02
N SER A 299 16.60 -3.73 -5.31
CA SER A 299 15.63 -4.29 -4.37
C SER A 299 14.69 -5.30 -5.01
N LEU A 300 14.09 -4.96 -6.16
CA LEU A 300 13.25 -5.90 -6.91
C LEU A 300 14.04 -7.13 -7.38
N THR A 301 15.26 -6.93 -7.89
CA THR A 301 16.12 -8.03 -8.32
C THR A 301 16.45 -9.00 -7.17
N MET A 302 16.81 -8.47 -6.01
CA MET A 302 17.12 -9.28 -4.83
C MET A 302 15.87 -9.99 -4.31
N PHE A 303 14.72 -9.31 -4.31
CA PHE A 303 13.44 -9.90 -3.91
C PHE A 303 13.04 -11.07 -4.81
N TYR A 304 13.12 -10.92 -6.13
CA TYR A 304 12.81 -12.00 -7.07
C TYR A 304 13.69 -13.22 -6.82
N LYS A 305 15.00 -13.02 -6.60
CA LYS A 305 15.94 -14.11 -6.26
C LYS A 305 15.55 -14.81 -4.96
N GLU A 306 15.20 -14.06 -3.92
CA GLU A 306 14.77 -14.61 -2.63
C GLU A 306 13.46 -15.40 -2.73
N MET A 307 12.58 -15.04 -3.68
CA MET A 307 11.37 -15.79 -4.01
C MET A 307 11.61 -16.99 -4.93
N GLY A 308 12.83 -17.16 -5.47
CA GLY A 308 13.15 -18.17 -6.47
C GLY A 308 12.58 -17.88 -7.86
N TRP A 309 12.24 -16.62 -8.14
CA TRP A 309 11.69 -16.16 -9.42
C TRP A 309 12.79 -15.71 -10.37
N ASP A 310 12.43 -15.45 -11.64
CA ASP A 310 13.34 -14.89 -12.62
C ASP A 310 13.87 -13.51 -12.16
N PRO A 311 15.19 -13.32 -12.02
CA PRO A 311 15.77 -12.09 -11.48
C PRO A 311 15.71 -10.90 -12.44
N GLN A 312 15.38 -11.11 -13.71
CA GLN A 312 15.22 -10.05 -14.71
C GLN A 312 13.75 -9.70 -14.94
N LEU A 313 12.91 -10.72 -15.00
CA LEU A 313 11.51 -10.58 -15.41
C LEU A 313 10.54 -10.57 -14.22
N GLY A 314 10.92 -11.17 -13.09
CA GLY A 314 10.08 -11.24 -11.89
C GLY A 314 8.93 -12.24 -11.95
N CYS A 315 8.86 -13.09 -12.98
CA CYS A 315 7.90 -14.19 -13.03
C CYS A 315 8.43 -15.44 -12.28
N PRO A 316 7.55 -16.26 -11.64
CA PRO A 316 7.94 -17.49 -10.96
C PRO A 316 8.52 -18.57 -11.86
#